data_AF-P0CI46-F1
#
_entry.id   AF-P0CI46-F1
#
_cell.length_a   1.000
_cell.length_b   1.000
_cell.length_c   1.000
_cell.angle_alpha   90.00
_cell.angle_beta   90.00
_cell.angle_gamma   90.00
#
_symmetry.space_group_name_H-M   'P 1'
#
loop_
_entity.id
_entity.type
_entity.pdbx_description
1 polymer ?
#
loop_
_entity_poly.entity_id
_entity_poly.type
_entity_poly.pdbx_seq_one_letter_code
_entity_poly.pdbx_strand_id
1 'polypeptide(L)' 'MKTIIVLLLLTIVAAAVVESSPKARRQTECQIKNDCQRYCQSVKECKYGKCYCNYAG' A
#
# COMPACT_ATOMS: atom_id res chain seq x y z
N MET A 1 -16.43 -16.37 35.93
CA MET A 1 -15.42 -17.04 35.07
C MET A 1 -15.73 -16.92 33.58
N LYS A 2 -16.96 -17.23 33.13
CA LYS A 2 -17.36 -17.14 31.70
C LYS A 2 -17.18 -15.75 31.07
N THR A 3 -17.41 -14.66 31.82
CA THR A 3 -17.31 -13.28 31.33
C THR A 3 -15.88 -12.83 31.00
N ILE A 4 -14.88 -13.32 31.74
CA ILE A 4 -13.47 -12.99 31.52
C ILE A 4 -12.99 -13.59 30.19
N ILE A 5 -13.46 -14.80 29.87
CA ILE A 5 -13.14 -15.48 28.61
C ILE A 5 -13.71 -14.71 27.41
N VAL A 6 -14.91 -14.17 27.52
CA VAL A 6 -15.54 -13.35 26.46
C VAL A 6 -14.76 -12.06 26.21
N LEU A 7 -14.30 -11.40 27.27
CA LEU A 7 -13.45 -10.19 27.17
C LEU A 7 -12.12 -10.48 26.48
N LEU A 8 -11.48 -11.61 26.80
CA LEU A 8 -10.24 -12.04 26.14
C LEU A 8 -10.44 -12.35 24.65
N LEU A 9 -11.56 -12.97 24.28
CA LEU A 9 -11.87 -13.23 22.87
C LEU A 9 -12.09 -11.93 22.07
N LEU A 10 -12.77 -10.95 22.67
CA LEU A 10 -13.00 -9.64 22.03
C LEU A 10 -11.70 -8.87 21.76
N THR A 11 -10.72 -8.93 22.67
CA THR A 11 -9.43 -8.26 22.46
C THR A 11 -8.60 -8.91 21.36
N ILE A 12 -8.63 -10.25 21.25
CA ILE A 12 -7.94 -10.98 20.18
C ILE A 12 -8.56 -10.66 18.82
N VAL A 13 -9.91 -10.62 18.74
CA VAL A 13 -10.60 -10.26 17.50
C VAL A 13 -10.25 -8.82 17.09
N ALA A 14 -10.29 -7.86 18.02
CA ALA A 14 -9.92 -6.47 17.74
C ALA A 14 -8.47 -6.33 17.22
N ALA A 15 -7.52 -7.07 17.80
CA ALA A 15 -6.13 -7.10 17.36
C ALA A 15 -5.98 -7.69 15.94
N ALA A 16 -6.72 -8.75 15.62
CA ALA A 16 -6.70 -9.36 14.29
C ALA A 16 -7.28 -8.42 13.20
N VAL A 17 -8.26 -7.58 13.51
CA VAL A 17 -8.83 -6.63 12.53
C VAL A 17 -7.89 -5.47 12.22
N VAL A 18 -7.11 -5.01 13.20
CA VAL A 18 -6.12 -3.94 12.96
C VAL A 18 -4.91 -4.42 12.16
N GLU A 19 -4.45 -5.66 12.35
CA GLU A 19 -3.37 -6.24 11.53
C GLU A 19 -3.81 -6.60 10.10
N SER A 20 -5.09 -6.91 9.90
CA SER A 20 -5.66 -7.19 8.58
C SER A 20 -6.08 -5.94 7.80
N SER A 21 -5.89 -4.75 8.38
CA SER A 21 -5.92 -3.51 7.59
C SER A 21 -4.82 -3.63 6.54
N PRO A 22 -5.17 -3.69 5.24
CA PRO A 22 -4.21 -3.96 4.18
C PRO A 22 -3.19 -2.85 4.25
N LYS A 23 -1.95 -3.20 4.69
CA LYS A 23 -0.78 -2.30 4.77
C LYS A 23 -0.94 -1.30 3.64
N ALA A 24 -1.33 -0.07 4.01
CA ALA A 24 -1.80 0.96 3.11
C ALA A 24 -1.01 0.82 1.83
N ARG A 25 -1.68 0.36 0.74
CA ARG A 25 -1.08 0.08 -0.57
C ARG A 25 0.01 1.13 -0.71
N ARG A 26 1.29 0.73 -0.60
CA ARG A 26 2.42 1.69 -0.68
C ARG A 26 2.05 2.58 -1.85
N GLN A 27 1.79 3.86 -1.62
CA GLN A 27 1.21 4.72 -2.65
C GLN A 27 2.18 4.68 -3.82
N THR A 28 1.87 3.84 -4.80
CA THR A 28 2.73 3.58 -5.92
C THR A 28 2.43 4.70 -6.90
N GLU A 29 3.45 5.46 -7.26
CA GLU A 29 3.38 6.52 -8.27
C GLU A 29 2.83 5.98 -9.60
N CYS A 30 3.03 4.70 -9.86
CA CYS A 30 2.54 4.02 -11.05
C CYS A 30 2.27 2.53 -10.83
N GLN A 31 1.29 2.01 -11.56
CA GLN A 31 1.08 0.59 -11.83
C GLN A 31 1.47 0.23 -13.27
N ILE A 32 1.28 1.17 -14.20
CA ILE A 32 1.66 1.05 -15.60
C ILE A 32 2.51 2.25 -16.03
N LYS A 33 3.28 2.10 -17.13
CA LYS A 33 4.09 3.22 -17.68
C LYS A 33 3.27 4.49 -17.93
N ASN A 34 2.00 4.35 -18.29
CA ASN A 34 1.13 5.49 -18.62
C ASN A 34 0.88 6.41 -17.41
N ASP A 35 0.87 5.86 -16.19
CA ASP A 35 0.66 6.65 -14.97
C ASP A 35 1.80 7.68 -14.79
N CYS A 36 2.98 7.36 -15.29
CA CYS A 36 4.16 8.22 -15.21
C CYS A 36 4.14 9.39 -16.20
N GLN A 37 3.26 9.41 -17.20
CA GLN A 37 3.18 10.51 -18.17
C GLN A 37 2.82 11.85 -17.52
N ARG A 38 2.17 11.82 -16.35
CA ARG A 38 1.89 13.04 -15.56
C ARG A 38 3.17 13.67 -14.98
N TYR A 39 4.20 12.87 -14.73
CA TYR A 39 5.42 13.29 -14.01
C TYR A 39 6.63 13.42 -14.93
N CYS A 40 6.66 12.65 -16.03
CA CYS A 40 7.76 12.61 -16.98
C CYS A 40 7.30 13.10 -18.35
N GLN A 41 8.02 14.05 -18.95
CA GLN A 41 7.87 14.35 -20.39
C GLN A 41 8.20 13.12 -21.26
N SER A 42 9.21 12.33 -20.86
CA SER A 42 9.57 11.06 -21.50
C SER A 42 9.71 9.97 -20.44
N VAL A 43 8.82 8.98 -20.47
CA VAL A 43 8.79 7.88 -19.50
C VAL A 43 9.78 6.80 -19.94
N LYS A 44 10.73 6.46 -19.05
CA LYS A 44 11.61 5.29 -19.22
C LYS A 44 10.86 4.01 -18.86
N GLU A 45 10.43 3.91 -17.60
CA GLU A 45 9.70 2.75 -17.08
C GLU A 45 8.96 3.05 -15.77
N CYS A 46 7.98 2.20 -15.45
CA CYS A 46 7.36 2.11 -14.13
C CYS A 46 7.87 0.83 -13.45
N LYS A 47 8.53 0.93 -12.29
CA LYS A 47 9.13 -0.23 -11.62
C LYS A 47 8.99 -0.11 -10.10
N TYR A 48 8.57 -1.19 -9.45
CA TYR A 48 8.33 -1.25 -8.00
C TYR A 48 7.40 -0.14 -7.47
N GLY A 49 6.49 0.34 -8.30
CA GLY A 49 5.59 1.44 -7.95
C GLY A 49 6.21 2.83 -8.01
N LYS A 50 7.36 2.99 -8.68
CA LYS A 50 8.01 4.28 -8.92
C LYS A 50 8.17 4.57 -10.41
N CYS A 51 8.03 5.84 -10.76
CA CYS A 51 8.24 6.33 -12.11
C CYS A 51 9.72 6.67 -12.36
N TYR A 52 10.26 6.16 -13.46
CA TYR A 52 11.59 6.52 -13.93
C TYR A 52 11.45 7.30 -15.24
N CYS A 53 11.89 8.57 -15.23
CA CYS A 53 11.88 9.44 -16.39
C CYS A 53 13.21 9.34 -17.16
N ASN A 54 13.17 9.53 -18.48
CA ASN A 54 14.38 9.82 -19.24
C ASN A 54 14.80 11.27 -18.92
N TYR A 55 16.01 11.48 -18.42
CA TYR A 55 16.58 12.81 -18.32
C TYR A 55 17.05 13.24 -19.71
N ALA A 56 16.42 14.27 -20.27
CA ALA A 56 17.04 15.05 -21.34
C ALA A 56 17.96 16.05 -20.64
N GLY A 57 19.27 15.73 -20.61
CA GLY A 57 20.32 16.67 -20.23
C GLY A 57 20.57 17.68 -21.33
#